data_AF-A0A936HHP0-F1
#
_entry.id   AF-A0A936HHP0-F1
#
_cell.length_a   1.000
_cell.length_b   1.000
_cell.length_c   1.000
_cell.angle_alpha   90.00
_cell.angle_beta   90.00
_cell.angle_gamma   90.00
#
_symmetry.space_group_name_H-M   'P 1'
#
loop_
_entity.id
_entity.type
_entity.pdbx_description
1 polymer ?
#
loop_
_entity_poly.entity_id
_entity_poly.type
_entity_poly.pdbx_seq_one_letter_code
_entity_poly.pdbx_strand_id
1 'polypeptide(L)' 'MIASYWDAVMNPEKNPLSGLPKTYRFQVMTVLALMWTTVFCASAGLFMWFPEFVAAHFVLLLMGIFGTSYIFRLHRD' A
#
# COMPACT_ATOMS: atom_id res chain seq x y z
N MET A 1 15.61 -6.20 11.02
CA MET A 1 14.22 -6.70 10.84
C MET A 1 13.30 -5.64 10.26
N ILE A 2 13.16 -4.43 10.86
CA ILE A 2 12.31 -3.36 10.29
C ILE A 2 12.83 -2.89 8.92
N ALA A 3 14.14 -2.65 8.81
CA ALA A 3 14.76 -2.22 7.55
C ALA A 3 14.55 -3.21 6.39
N SER A 4 14.55 -4.53 6.66
CA SER A 4 14.31 -5.54 5.62
C SER A 4 12.87 -5.55 5.13
N TYR A 5 11.88 -5.31 6.01
CA TYR A 5 10.48 -5.18 5.60
C TYR A 5 10.23 -3.89 4.84
N TRP A 6 10.83 -2.79 5.29
CA TRP A 6 10.79 -1.52 4.57
C TRP A 6 11.36 -1.68 3.16
N ASP A 7 12.54 -2.28 3.03
CA ASP A 7 13.18 -2.54 1.75
C ASP A 7 12.31 -3.41 0.82
N ALA A 8 11.62 -4.42 1.36
CA ALA A 8 10.77 -5.30 0.56
C ALA A 8 9.61 -4.55 -0.14
N VAL A 9 9.22 -3.38 0.38
CA VAL A 9 8.13 -2.55 -0.17
C VAL A 9 8.66 -1.33 -0.90
N MET A 10 9.56 -0.58 -0.25
CA MET A 10 9.93 0.77 -0.64
C MET A 10 11.20 0.84 -1.48
N ASN A 11 12.06 -0.18 -1.45
CA ASN A 11 13.31 -0.15 -2.22
C ASN A 11 13.04 -0.55 -3.68
N PRO A 12 13.23 0.36 -4.66
CA PRO A 12 12.88 0.12 -6.07
C PRO A 12 13.79 -0.90 -6.78
N GLU A 13 14.93 -1.24 -6.17
CA GLU A 13 15.85 -2.28 -6.63
C GLU A 13 15.46 -3.68 -6.09
N LYS A 14 14.70 -3.73 -4.99
CA LYS A 14 14.40 -4.98 -4.27
C LYS A 14 12.92 -5.37 -4.29
N ASN A 15 12.02 -4.41 -4.45
CA ASN A 15 10.58 -4.69 -4.44
C ASN A 15 10.16 -5.44 -5.72
N PRO A 16 8.97 -6.08 -5.73
CA PRO A 16 8.50 -6.85 -6.88
C PRO A 16 8.26 -6.04 -8.16
N LEU A 17 8.40 -4.72 -8.14
CA LEU A 17 8.29 -3.87 -9.33
C LEU A 17 9.67 -3.67 -10.01
N SER A 18 10.75 -4.22 -9.45
CA SER A 18 12.12 -4.03 -9.93
C SER A 18 12.38 -4.57 -11.34
N GLY A 19 11.49 -5.37 -11.93
CA GLY A 19 11.54 -5.80 -13.33
C GLY A 19 11.00 -4.77 -14.34
N LEU A 20 10.16 -3.82 -13.91
CA LEU A 20 9.49 -2.86 -14.81
C LEU A 20 10.43 -1.75 -15.30
N PRO A 21 10.12 -0.97 -16.34
CA PRO A 21 10.91 0.24 -16.65
C PRO A 21 10.75 1.30 -15.56
N LYS A 22 11.78 2.12 -15.32
CA LYS A 22 11.83 3.10 -14.21
C LYS A 22 10.60 4.01 -14.11
N THR A 23 10.10 4.51 -15.24
CA THR A 23 8.92 5.37 -15.29
C THR A 23 7.65 4.65 -14.81
N TYR A 24 7.46 3.38 -15.20
CA TYR A 24 6.31 2.58 -14.77
C TYR A 24 6.39 2.26 -13.27
N ARG A 25 7.59 1.93 -12.75
CA ARG A 25 7.79 1.72 -11.30
C ARG A 25 7.35 2.94 -10.50
N PHE A 26 7.79 4.12 -10.93
CA PHE A 26 7.45 5.38 -10.26
C PHE A 26 5.94 5.62 -10.27
N GLN A 27 5.28 5.44 -11.41
CA GLN A 27 3.83 5.63 -11.52
C GLN A 27 3.06 4.67 -10.62
N VAL A 28 3.38 3.37 -10.67
CA VAL A 28 2.72 2.35 -9.83
C VAL A 28 2.94 2.62 -8.35
N MET A 29 4.18 2.93 -7.94
CA MET A 29 4.48 3.29 -6.54
C MET A 29 3.75 4.56 -6.10
N THR A 30 3.61 5.56 -6.98
CA THR A 30 2.86 6.79 -6.68
C THR A 30 1.37 6.51 -6.49
N VAL A 31 0.77 5.66 -7.34
CA VAL A 31 -0.63 5.24 -7.19
C VAL A 31 -0.83 4.45 -5.89
N LEU A 32 0.08 3.52 -5.56
CA LEU A 32 0.04 2.80 -4.28
C LEU A 32 0.17 3.76 -3.09
N ALA A 33 1.02 4.78 -3.18
CA ALA A 33 1.15 5.80 -2.15
C ALA A 33 -0.15 6.59 -1.96
N LEU A 34 -0.78 7.04 -3.06
CA LEU A 34 -2.08 7.73 -3.00
C LEU A 34 -3.17 6.86 -2.40
N MET A 35 -3.23 5.57 -2.75
CA MET A 35 -4.18 4.62 -2.15
C MET A 35 -3.99 4.54 -0.63
N TRP A 36 -2.74 4.40 -0.16
CA TRP A 36 -2.45 4.36 1.28
C TRP A 36 -2.79 5.69 1.97
N THR A 37 -2.51 6.84 1.35
CA THR A 37 -2.96 8.14 1.85
C THR A 37 -4.47 8.19 1.99
N THR A 38 -5.23 7.75 0.98
CA THR A 38 -6.70 7.71 1.03
C THR A 38 -7.19 6.79 2.14
N VAL A 39 -6.62 5.58 2.27
CA VAL A 39 -6.97 4.62 3.34
C VAL A 39 -6.74 5.23 4.72
N PHE A 40 -5.59 5.85 4.97
CA PHE A 40 -5.30 6.45 6.27
C PHE A 40 -6.15 7.68 6.56
N CYS A 41 -6.39 8.56 5.57
CA CYS A 41 -7.27 9.71 5.75
C CYS A 41 -8.72 9.27 6.02
N ALA A 42 -9.24 8.31 5.26
CA ALA A 42 -10.59 7.78 5.47
C ALA A 42 -10.70 7.06 6.82
N SER A 43 -9.70 6.27 7.19
CA SER A 43 -9.67 5.59 8.50
C SER A 43 -9.59 6.60 9.65
N ALA A 44 -8.76 7.63 9.57
CA ALA A 44 -8.68 8.66 10.60
C ALA A 44 -9.98 9.48 10.70
N GLY A 45 -10.60 9.78 9.54
CA GLY A 45 -11.90 10.44 9.49
C GLY A 45 -13.01 9.58 10.11
N LEU A 46 -13.09 8.29 9.76
CA LEU A 46 -14.03 7.36 10.39
C LEU A 46 -13.79 7.26 11.89
N PHE A 47 -12.55 7.22 12.34
CA PHE A 47 -12.25 7.12 13.77
C PHE A 47 -12.73 8.36 14.53
N MET A 48 -12.54 9.55 13.94
CA MET A 48 -12.91 10.82 14.56
C MET A 48 -14.42 11.05 14.60
N TRP A 49 -15.15 10.67 13.55
CA TRP A 49 -16.58 10.97 13.42
C TRP A 49 -17.49 9.81 13.82
N PHE A 50 -17.01 8.57 13.67
CA PHE A 50 -17.78 7.33 13.82
C PHE A 50 -16.93 6.21 14.48
N PRO A 51 -16.42 6.43 15.71
CA PRO A 51 -15.48 5.52 16.37
C PRO A 51 -16.03 4.10 16.59
N GLU A 52 -17.35 3.94 16.72
CA GLU A 52 -18.02 2.64 16.85
C GLU A 52 -17.87 1.74 15.61
N PHE A 53 -17.54 2.30 14.44
CA PHE A 53 -17.34 1.56 13.19
C PHE A 53 -15.91 0.99 13.07
N VAL A 54 -15.40 0.38 14.13
CA VAL A 54 -14.04 -0.20 14.16
C VAL A 54 -13.84 -1.23 13.04
N ALA A 55 -14.87 -2.02 12.71
CA ALA A 55 -14.83 -2.98 11.61
C ALA A 55 -14.49 -2.33 10.25
N ALA A 56 -15.00 -1.11 9.99
CA ALA A 56 -14.73 -0.39 8.75
C ALA A 56 -13.24 -0.01 8.62
N HIS A 57 -12.57 0.28 9.74
CA HIS A 57 -11.14 0.59 9.76
C HIS A 57 -10.31 -0.62 9.33
N PHE A 58 -10.64 -1.81 9.87
CA PHE A 58 -9.99 -3.05 9.46
C PHE A 58 -10.22 -3.36 7.99
N VAL A 59 -11.43 -3.15 7.46
CA VAL A 59 -11.72 -3.35 6.04
C VAL A 59 -10.86 -2.44 5.16
N LEU A 60 -10.72 -1.16 5.51
CA LEU A 60 -9.87 -0.21 4.77
C LEU A 60 -8.38 -0.62 4.79
N LEU A 61 -7.88 -1.03 5.95
CA LEU A 61 -6.50 -1.52 6.07
C LEU A 61 -6.27 -2.79 5.25
N LEU A 62 -7.19 -3.76 5.34
CA LEU A 62 -7.12 -4.98 4.55
C LEU A 62 -7.15 -4.66 3.05
N MET A 63 -7.99 -3.72 2.62
CA MET A 63 -8.02 -3.27 1.23
C MET A 63 -6.64 -2.73 0.77
N GLY A 64 -5.99 -1.90 1.59
CA GLY A 64 -4.64 -1.40 1.29
C GLY A 64 -3.58 -2.51 1.21
N ILE A 65 -3.63 -3.47 2.14
CA ILE A 65 -2.71 -4.62 2.18
C ILE A 65 -2.93 -5.53 0.96
N PHE A 66 -4.16 -5.93 0.68
CA PHE A 66 -4.50 -6.81 -0.44
C PHE A 66 -4.25 -6.11 -1.78
N GLY A 67 -4.57 -4.83 -1.91
CA GLY A 67 -4.28 -4.04 -3.11
C GLY A 67 -2.78 -4.01 -3.42
N THR A 68 -1.96 -3.69 -2.42
CA THR A 68 -0.49 -3.69 -2.56
C THR A 68 0.03 -5.09 -2.90
N SER A 69 -0.43 -6.10 -2.15
CA SER A 69 -0.03 -7.50 -2.34
C SER A 69 -0.42 -8.02 -3.73
N TYR A 70 -1.59 -7.64 -4.24
CA TYR A 70 -2.06 -8.01 -5.57
C TYR A 70 -1.16 -7.42 -6.66
N ILE A 71 -0.87 -6.11 -6.60
CA ILE A 71 0.01 -5.43 -7.57
C ILE A 71 1.42 -6.03 -7.54
N PHE A 72 1.94 -6.33 -6.35
CA PHE A 72 3.25 -6.95 -6.19
C PHE A 72 3.27 -8.38 -6.72
N ARG A 73 2.24 -9.19 -6.49
CA ARG A 73 2.14 -10.55 -7.04
C ARG A 73 1.99 -10.56 -8.56
N LEU A 74 1.33 -9.56 -9.13
CA LEU A 74 1.14 -9.43 -10.57
C LEU A 74 2.46 -9.22 -11.33
N HIS A 75 3.44 -8.56 -10.69
CA HIS A 75 4.74 -8.23 -11.29
C HIS A 75 5.90 -9.05 -10.71
N ARG A 76 5.57 -10.04 -9.87
CA ARG A 76 6.55 -10.96 -9.34
C ARG A 76 6.81 -12.03 -10.39
N ASP A 77 7.92 -11.89 -11.10
CA ASP A 77 8.46 -12.91 -12.01
C ASP A 77 8.81 -14.21 -11.26
#